data_AF-A0A6J4X8S9-F1
#
_entry.id   AF-A0A6J4X8S9-F1
#
_cell.length_a   1.000
_cell.length_b   1.000
_cell.length_c   1.000
_cell.angle_alpha   90.00
_cell.angle_beta   90.00
_cell.angle_gamma   90.00
#
_symmetry.space_group_name_H-M   'P 1'
#
loop_
_entity.id
_entity.type
_entity.pdbx_description
1 polymer ?
#
loop_
_entity_poly.entity_id
_entity_poly.type
_entity_poly.pdbx_seq_one_letter_code
_entity_poly.pdbx_strand_id
1 'polypeptide(L)'
;MPADIIAAQKIFSIFNRSRPMGRDFFDVVFLLGKSAVNFDYLDQKMSIRNKKELRDRLLLRSAQLDFSRLAKDLEPFVYSKKEVDRVFMVPEFIQQAI
;
A
#
# COMPACT_ATOMS: atom_id res chain seq x y z
N MET A 1 -8.46 0.47 16.36
CA MET A 1 -9.01 1.03 15.10
C MET A 1 -9.39 -0.15 14.21
N PRO A 2 -10.54 -0.09 13.51
CA PRO A 2 -10.94 -1.11 12.54
C PRO A 2 -9.87 -1.33 11.45
N ALA A 3 -9.61 -2.59 11.09
CA ALA A 3 -8.52 -2.95 10.17
C ALA A 3 -8.69 -2.34 8.76
N ASP A 4 -9.93 -2.22 8.31
CA ASP A 4 -10.34 -1.59 7.04
C ASP A 4 -10.00 -0.09 7.00
N ILE A 5 -10.20 0.61 8.12
CA ILE A 5 -9.84 2.03 8.26
C ILE A 5 -8.32 2.20 8.31
N ILE A 6 -7.60 1.31 9.01
CA ILE A 6 -6.12 1.34 9.03
C ILE A 6 -5.59 1.12 7.62
N ALA A 7 -6.15 0.17 6.86
CA ALA A 7 -5.76 -0.07 5.47
C ALA A 7 -5.97 1.20 4.62
N ALA A 8 -7.13 1.85 4.74
CA ALA A 8 -7.43 3.09 4.03
C ALA A 8 -6.46 4.24 4.42
N GLN A 9 -6.07 4.35 5.69
CA GLN A 9 -5.09 5.34 6.15
C GLN A 9 -3.67 5.09 5.61
N LYS A 10 -3.27 3.81 5.50
CA LYS A 10 -1.98 3.44 4.89
C LYS A 10 -1.97 3.75 3.40
N ILE A 11 -3.05 3.43 2.70
CA ILE A 11 -3.25 3.81 1.30
C ILE A 11 -3.16 5.34 1.15
N PHE A 12 -3.88 6.10 1.98
CA PHE A 12 -3.80 7.56 1.98
C PHE A 12 -2.36 8.08 2.15
N SER A 13 -1.58 7.43 3.01
CA SER A 13 -0.18 7.78 3.26
C SER A 13 0.72 7.52 2.03
N ILE A 14 0.49 6.45 1.28
CA ILE A 14 1.24 6.13 0.05
C ILE A 14 1.15 7.28 -0.97
N PHE A 15 -0.02 7.93 -1.06
CA PHE A 15 -0.26 9.00 -2.03
C PHE A 15 0.10 10.39 -1.50
N ASN A 16 -0.09 10.67 -0.21
CA ASN A 16 0.01 12.03 0.33
C ASN A 16 1.33 12.34 1.05
N ARG A 17 2.17 11.34 1.32
CA ARG A 17 3.50 11.62 1.90
C ARG A 17 4.44 12.21 0.87
N SER A 18 5.21 13.21 1.29
CA SER A 18 6.31 13.81 0.50
C SER A 18 7.40 12.78 0.17
N ARG A 19 7.69 11.88 1.13
CA ARG A 19 8.59 10.74 0.93
C ARG A 19 7.81 9.42 1.01
N PRO A 20 7.84 8.58 -0.03
CA PRO A 20 7.26 7.25 0.01
C PRO A 20 8.07 6.35 0.95
N MET A 21 7.39 5.48 1.71
CA MET A 21 8.02 4.55 2.66
C MET A 21 7.61 3.11 2.36
N GLY A 22 8.57 2.20 2.28
CA GLY A 22 8.31 0.78 1.95
C GLY A 22 7.36 0.10 2.93
N ARG A 23 7.41 0.47 4.21
CA ARG A 23 6.49 -0.02 5.24
C ARG A 23 5.02 0.24 4.94
N ASP A 24 4.69 1.36 4.29
CA ASP A 24 3.28 1.67 4.00
C ASP A 24 2.73 0.65 2.98
N PHE A 25 3.52 0.28 1.99
CA PHE A 25 3.16 -0.75 1.00
C PHE A 25 3.07 -2.14 1.63
N PHE A 26 4.05 -2.48 2.48
CA PHE A 26 4.04 -3.75 3.21
C PHE A 26 2.78 -3.88 4.10
N ASP A 27 2.45 -2.83 4.85
CA ASP A 27 1.27 -2.79 5.71
C ASP A 27 -0.03 -2.90 4.89
N VAL A 28 -0.13 -2.25 3.73
CA VAL A 28 -1.31 -2.36 2.86
C VAL A 28 -1.50 -3.80 2.39
N VAL A 29 -0.47 -4.47 1.87
CA VAL A 29 -0.57 -5.87 1.44
C VAL A 29 -1.00 -6.77 2.60
N PHE A 30 -0.40 -6.57 3.78
CA PHE A 30 -0.74 -7.34 4.97
C PHE A 30 -2.19 -7.12 5.44
N LEU A 31 -2.67 -5.88 5.44
CA LEU A 31 -4.03 -5.53 5.87
C LEU A 31 -5.08 -5.97 4.86
N LEU A 32 -4.79 -5.90 3.56
CA LEU A 32 -5.69 -6.39 2.50
C LEU A 32 -5.89 -7.90 2.56
N GLY A 33 -4.90 -8.65 3.02
CA GLY A 33 -5.06 -10.09 3.30
C GLY A 33 -5.97 -10.40 4.49
N LYS A 34 -6.34 -9.40 5.30
CA LYS A 34 -7.13 -9.56 6.54
C LYS A 34 -8.47 -8.84 6.52
N SER A 35 -8.60 -7.76 5.76
CA SER A 35 -9.80 -6.93 5.71
C SER A 35 -9.94 -6.21 4.37
N ALA A 36 -11.17 -5.90 3.98
CA ALA A 36 -11.45 -5.00 2.87
C ALA A 36 -11.01 -3.56 3.19
N VAL A 37 -10.90 -2.72 2.16
CA VAL A 37 -10.60 -1.28 2.32
C VAL A 37 -11.87 -0.50 2.61
N ASN A 38 -11.78 0.44 3.54
CA ASN A 38 -12.85 1.40 3.78
C ASN A 38 -12.91 2.47 2.67
N PHE A 39 -13.86 2.34 1.74
CA PHE A 39 -14.01 3.28 0.63
C PHE A 39 -14.65 4.61 1.03
N ASP A 40 -15.46 4.66 2.09
CA ASP A 40 -16.02 5.93 2.59
C ASP A 40 -14.89 6.88 3.03
N TYR A 41 -13.88 6.34 3.73
CA TYR A 41 -12.68 7.08 4.09
C TYR A 41 -11.90 7.55 2.85
N LEU A 42 -11.70 6.67 1.88
CA LEU A 42 -10.94 6.99 0.67
C LEU A 42 -11.66 7.99 -0.25
N ASP A 43 -12.98 7.92 -0.38
CA ASP A 43 -13.75 8.90 -1.14
C ASP A 43 -13.65 10.27 -0.48
N GLN A 44 -13.84 10.34 0.85
CA GLN A 44 -13.75 11.59 1.59
C GLN A 44 -12.35 12.25 1.49
N LYS A 45 -11.27 11.46 1.48
CA LYS A 45 -9.90 11.97 1.52
C LYS A 45 -9.23 12.11 0.16
N MET A 46 -9.67 11.35 -0.84
CA MET A 46 -8.96 11.18 -2.10
C MET A 46 -9.87 11.06 -3.32
N SER A 47 -11.19 11.08 -3.13
CA SER A 47 -12.18 10.83 -4.18
C SER A 47 -11.90 9.50 -4.92
N ILE A 48 -11.61 8.44 -4.16
CA ILE A 48 -11.48 7.06 -4.67
C ILE A 48 -12.70 6.29 -4.19
N ARG A 49 -13.57 5.89 -5.13
CA ARG A 49 -14.92 5.39 -4.81
C ARG A 49 -15.06 3.88 -4.94
N ASN A 50 -14.14 3.23 -5.65
CA ASN A 50 -14.24 1.81 -5.94
C ASN A 50 -12.86 1.16 -6.10
N LYS A 51 -12.87 -0.18 -6.06
CA LYS A 51 -11.67 -1.01 -6.17
C LYS A 51 -10.89 -0.77 -7.47
N LYS A 52 -11.58 -0.60 -8.60
CA LYS A 52 -10.95 -0.35 -9.90
C LYS A 52 -10.12 0.93 -9.87
N GLU A 53 -10.71 2.05 -9.41
CA GLU A 53 -10.00 3.32 -9.24
C GLU A 53 -8.82 3.21 -8.29
N LEU A 54 -9.00 2.52 -7.17
CA LEU A 54 -7.93 2.30 -6.19
C LEU A 54 -6.76 1.55 -6.82
N ARG A 55 -7.05 0.43 -7.49
CA ARG A 55 -6.04 -0.41 -8.15
C ARG A 55 -5.27 0.39 -9.18
N ASP A 56 -5.98 1.06 -10.09
CA ASP A 56 -5.36 1.76 -11.21
C ASP A 56 -4.45 2.90 -10.70
N ARG A 57 -4.88 3.65 -9.66
CA ARG A 57 -4.06 4.69 -9.03
C ARG A 57 -2.85 4.10 -8.28
N LEU A 58 -3.02 2.99 -7.58
CA LEU A 58 -1.93 2.34 -6.86
C LEU A 58 -0.87 1.78 -7.81
N LEU A 59 -1.27 1.18 -8.93
CA LEU A 59 -0.36 0.70 -9.96
C LEU A 59 0.40 1.88 -10.60
N LEU A 60 -0.31 2.96 -10.96
CA LEU A 60 0.33 4.17 -11.50
C LEU A 60 1.34 4.76 -10.51
N ARG A 61 0.98 4.84 -9.22
CA ARG A 61 1.88 5.33 -8.19
C ARG A 61 3.08 4.41 -8.02
N SER A 62 2.87 3.10 -8.00
CA SER A 62 3.94 2.11 -7.87
C SER A 62 4.94 2.20 -9.02
N ALA A 63 4.48 2.39 -10.25
CA ALA A 63 5.33 2.55 -11.43
C ALA A 63 6.28 3.77 -11.37
N GLN A 64 6.01 4.75 -10.51
CA GLN A 64 6.83 5.96 -10.32
C GLN A 64 7.86 5.82 -9.19
N LEU A 65 7.91 4.67 -8.50
CA LEU A 65 8.70 4.50 -7.28
C LEU A 65 9.89 3.56 -7.50
N ASP A 66 11.00 3.88 -6.82
CA ASP A 66 12.14 2.97 -6.71
C ASP A 66 11.93 1.99 -5.56
N PHE A 67 11.46 0.78 -5.90
CA PHE A 67 11.25 -0.30 -4.93
C PHE A 67 12.53 -0.76 -4.24
N SER A 68 13.72 -0.57 -4.84
CA SER A 68 15.00 -0.89 -4.21
C SER A 68 15.25 0.04 -3.03
N ARG A 69 14.87 1.32 -3.16
CA ARG A 69 14.91 2.29 -2.06
C ARG A 69 13.86 1.98 -0.99
N LEU A 70 12.65 1.61 -1.41
CA LEU A 70 11.58 1.24 -0.48
C LEU A 70 11.93 -0.01 0.35
N ALA A 71 12.60 -0.99 -0.26
CA ALA A 71 13.12 -2.18 0.41
C ALA A 71 14.13 -1.81 1.50
N LYS A 72 15.09 -0.92 1.21
CA LYS A 72 16.05 -0.41 2.21
C LYS A 72 15.36 0.32 3.36
N ASP A 73 14.31 1.09 3.06
CA ASP A 73 13.52 1.79 4.08
C ASP A 73 12.71 0.81 4.96
N LEU A 74 12.37 -0.39 4.46
CA LEU A 74 11.65 -1.42 5.19
C LEU A 74 12.58 -2.30 6.05
N GLU A 75 13.82 -2.52 5.62
CA GLU A 75 14.78 -3.44 6.25
C GLU A 75 14.89 -3.31 7.79
N PRO A 76 14.92 -2.11 8.40
CA PRO A 76 15.00 -1.98 9.86
C PRO A 76 13.74 -2.45 10.62
N PHE A 77 12.63 -2.66 9.92
CA PHE A 77 11.31 -2.94 10.52
C PHE A 77 10.87 -4.40 10.36
N VAL A 78 11.62 -5.24 9.66
CA VAL A 78 11.26 -6.64 9.38
C VAL A 78 12.32 -7.61 9.88
N TYR A 79 11.90 -8.82 10.23
CA TYR A 79 12.78 -9.80 10.89
C TYR A 79 13.68 -10.55 9.91
N SER A 80 13.33 -10.57 8.62
CA SER A 80 14.07 -11.32 7.61
C SER A 80 14.13 -10.61 6.26
N LYS A 81 15.21 -10.85 5.51
CA LYS A 81 15.33 -10.36 4.12
C LYS A 81 14.20 -10.84 3.21
N LYS A 82 13.67 -12.04 3.46
CA LYS A 82 12.50 -12.55 2.73
C LYS A 82 11.28 -11.65 2.89
N GLU A 83 11.10 -10.99 4.03
CA GLU A 83 10.02 -10.03 4.24
C GLU A 83 10.30 -8.70 3.54
N VAL A 84 11.58 -8.28 3.47
CA VAL A 84 11.99 -7.12 2.67
C VAL A 84 11.66 -7.34 1.19
N ASP A 85 11.95 -8.54 0.67
CA ASP A 85 11.76 -8.86 -0.75
C ASP A 85 10.29 -8.83 -1.18
N ARG A 86 9.34 -8.96 -0.24
CA ARG A 86 7.90 -8.85 -0.53
C ARG A 86 7.51 -7.48 -1.06
N VAL A 87 8.28 -6.43 -0.76
CA VAL A 87 8.03 -5.08 -1.29
C VAL A 87 8.09 -5.07 -2.81
N PHE A 88 8.94 -5.90 -3.42
CA PHE A 88 9.01 -6.01 -4.89
C PHE A 88 7.79 -6.68 -5.51
N MET A 89 7.03 -7.48 -4.74
CA MET A 89 5.84 -8.20 -5.21
C MET A 89 4.55 -7.40 -5.05
N VAL A 90 4.64 -6.17 -4.50
CA VAL A 90 3.47 -5.33 -4.22
C VAL A 90 2.70 -4.97 -5.49
N PRO A 91 3.32 -4.59 -6.63
CA PRO A 91 2.60 -4.31 -7.86
C PRO A 91 1.75 -5.50 -8.33
N GLU A 92 2.33 -6.71 -8.35
CA GLU A 92 1.63 -7.93 -8.75
C GLU A 92 0.48 -8.26 -7.79
N PHE A 93 0.71 -8.09 -6.48
CA PHE A 93 -0.33 -8.29 -5.48
C PHE A 93 -1.51 -7.33 -5.69
N ILE A 94 -1.24 -6.05 -5.92
CA ILE A 94 -2.27 -5.03 -6.16
C ILE A 94 -3.10 -5.37 -7.41
N GLN A 95 -2.46 -5.91 -8.44
CA GLN A 95 -3.15 -6.32 -9.66
C GLN A 95 -4.11 -7.51 -9.45
N GLN A 96 -3.79 -8.42 -8.52
CA GLN A 96 -4.56 -9.63 -8.26
C GLN A 96 -5.59 -9.49 -7.13
N ALA A 97 -5.27 -8.73 -6.09
CA ALA A 97 -6.03 -8.68 -4.84
C ALA A 97 -7.04 -7.52 -4.76
N ILE A 98 -6.92 -6.51 -5.62
CA ILE A 98 -7.82 -5.35 -5.70
C ILE A 98 -8.60 -5.39 -7.00
#